data_AF-A0A918CSA6-F1
#
_entry.id   AF-A0A918CSA6-F1
#
_cell.length_a   1.000
_cell.length_b   1.000
_cell.length_c   1.000
_cell.angle_alpha   90.00
_cell.angle_beta   90.00
_cell.angle_gamma   90.00
#
_symmetry.space_group_name_H-M   'P 1'
#
loop_
_entity.id
_entity.type
_entity.pdbx_description
1 polymer ?
#
loop_
_entity_poly.entity_id
_entity_poly.type
_entity_poly.pdbx_seq_one_letter_code
_entity_poly.pdbx_strand_id
1 'polypeptide(L)'
;MRRTALRLAGNVCLLTAALGLTVPVAAGTATAEPAWTDRAAATVLPQFRSVRLPISGTFTGPSEQIALTGTLDVSVITLPNAAGGGTAQIISSLDDTSGTGATSGGRYDLVGAHRDDLPFSAAATTTLKVRPAFLLISPVVPPNPVVPPNPVQPVTVSVTVGSTGVIGAITATVGTPAP
;
A
#
# COMPACT_ATOMS: atom_id res chain seq x y z
N MET A 1 -54.87 43.78 23.73
CA MET A 1 -55.10 42.60 24.61
C MET A 1 -54.63 41.34 23.88
N ARG A 2 -54.27 40.25 24.58
CA ARG A 2 -53.83 38.97 23.98
C ARG A 2 -54.97 37.93 23.94
N ARG A 3 -55.11 37.22 22.80
CA ARG A 3 -55.70 35.88 22.54
C ARG A 3 -55.06 35.37 21.22
N THR A 4 -54.69 34.11 20.90
CA THR A 4 -54.77 32.74 21.47
C THR A 4 -56.17 32.13 21.63
N ALA A 5 -56.50 30.94 21.09
CA ALA A 5 -55.81 29.98 20.20
C ALA A 5 -56.89 29.09 19.46
N LEU A 6 -56.68 27.95 18.77
CA LEU A 6 -55.55 26.99 18.61
C LEU A 6 -55.72 26.14 17.31
N ARG A 7 -54.69 25.34 16.96
CA ARG A 7 -54.62 24.19 16.01
C ARG A 7 -55.94 23.57 15.46
N LEU A 8 -56.02 23.39 14.14
CA LEU A 8 -56.38 22.14 13.43
C LEU A 8 -55.92 22.32 11.95
N ALA A 9 -55.11 21.49 11.28
CA ALA A 9 -54.76 20.06 11.33
C ALA A 9 -55.63 19.14 10.45
N GLY A 10 -55.32 19.09 9.15
CA GLY A 10 -55.47 17.88 8.32
C GLY A 10 -56.63 17.83 7.31
N ASN A 11 -56.36 17.07 6.24
CA ASN A 11 -57.30 16.48 5.27
C ASN A 11 -57.95 17.39 4.19
N VAL A 12 -58.49 16.71 3.17
CA VAL A 12 -59.30 17.20 2.04
C VAL A 12 -58.57 18.05 0.99
N CYS A 13 -57.64 17.42 0.28
CA CYS A 13 -57.25 17.80 -1.09
C CYS A 13 -57.00 16.55 -1.97
N LEU A 14 -57.85 15.54 -1.80
CA LEU A 14 -57.98 14.37 -2.69
C LEU A 14 -59.39 14.37 -3.29
N LEU A 15 -59.53 13.83 -4.51
CA LEU A 15 -60.79 13.53 -5.22
C LEU A 15 -61.62 14.71 -5.78
N THR A 16 -61.07 15.40 -6.79
CA THR A 16 -61.77 15.79 -8.05
C THR A 16 -60.67 16.04 -9.10
N ALA A 17 -60.54 15.38 -10.26
CA ALA A 17 -61.49 14.86 -11.26
C ALA A 17 -62.30 15.97 -11.95
N ALA A 18 -62.39 16.07 -13.28
CA ALA A 18 -61.67 15.37 -14.39
C ALA A 18 -61.87 16.17 -15.71
N LEU A 19 -61.15 15.83 -16.79
CA LEU A 19 -61.58 15.81 -18.23
C LEU A 19 -60.41 15.98 -19.23
N GLY A 20 -60.35 15.10 -20.24
CA GLY A 20 -59.44 15.17 -21.42
C GLY A 20 -58.04 14.53 -21.22
N LEU A 21 -57.44 13.85 -22.21
CA LEU A 21 -57.93 13.46 -23.56
C LEU A 21 -57.15 12.22 -24.10
N THR A 22 -57.85 11.30 -24.79
CA THR A 22 -57.33 10.32 -25.81
C THR A 22 -56.05 9.48 -25.59
N VAL A 23 -56.22 8.22 -25.14
CA VAL A 23 -56.00 6.95 -25.91
C VAL A 23 -55.02 7.03 -27.12
N PRO A 24 -53.97 6.17 -27.25
CA PRO A 24 -54.14 4.70 -27.27
C PRO A 24 -53.13 3.83 -26.48
N VAL A 25 -53.54 2.57 -26.26
CA VAL A 25 -52.71 1.49 -25.70
C VAL A 25 -51.84 0.88 -26.79
N ALA A 26 -50.52 0.91 -26.60
CA ALA A 26 -49.58 0.07 -27.32
C ALA A 26 -49.03 -1.00 -26.37
N ALA A 27 -49.35 -2.27 -26.61
CA ALA A 27 -48.81 -3.40 -25.87
C ALA A 27 -47.38 -3.72 -26.32
N GLY A 28 -46.43 -2.86 -25.93
CA GLY A 28 -45.00 -3.05 -26.15
C GLY A 28 -44.41 -4.07 -25.16
N THR A 29 -43.77 -5.12 -25.67
CA THR A 29 -43.21 -6.20 -24.85
C THR A 29 -42.00 -5.77 -24.04
N ALA A 30 -41.95 -6.24 -22.79
CA ALA A 30 -40.77 -6.35 -21.94
C ALA A 30 -39.88 -5.10 -21.80
N THR A 31 -39.99 -4.42 -20.67
CA THR A 31 -38.83 -3.74 -20.08
C THR A 31 -37.73 -4.77 -19.87
N ALA A 32 -36.72 -4.76 -20.75
CA ALA A 32 -35.45 -5.35 -20.43
C ALA A 32 -34.83 -4.54 -19.28
N GLU A 33 -35.04 -5.00 -18.04
CA GLU A 33 -34.16 -4.61 -16.95
C GLU A 33 -32.71 -4.88 -17.39
N PRO A 34 -31.75 -4.01 -17.06
CA PRO A 34 -30.36 -4.36 -17.21
C PRO A 34 -30.10 -5.56 -16.31
N ALA A 35 -30.09 -6.75 -16.89
CA ALA A 35 -29.78 -7.98 -16.19
C ALA A 35 -28.32 -7.92 -15.76
N TRP A 36 -28.10 -7.39 -14.55
CA TRP A 36 -26.90 -7.60 -13.76
C TRP A 36 -26.80 -9.09 -13.52
N THR A 37 -26.22 -9.77 -14.52
CA THR A 37 -25.84 -11.16 -14.41
C THR A 37 -24.75 -11.18 -13.37
N ASP A 38 -25.12 -11.59 -12.15
CA ASP A 38 -24.19 -11.96 -11.08
C ASP A 38 -23.38 -13.18 -11.51
N ARG A 39 -22.49 -12.94 -12.47
CA ARG A 39 -21.24 -13.68 -12.58
C ARG A 39 -20.54 -13.42 -11.26
N ALA A 40 -20.67 -14.39 -10.35
CA ALA A 40 -19.88 -14.51 -9.14
C ALA A 40 -18.41 -14.72 -9.51
N ALA A 41 -17.78 -13.66 -10.05
CA ALA A 41 -16.35 -13.53 -10.12
C ALA A 41 -15.86 -13.56 -8.68
N ALA A 42 -15.11 -14.59 -8.31
CA ALA A 42 -14.53 -14.70 -6.98
C ALA A 42 -13.79 -13.39 -6.68
N THR A 43 -14.25 -12.64 -5.68
CA THR A 43 -13.80 -11.26 -5.47
C THR A 43 -12.34 -11.27 -5.04
N VAL A 44 -11.44 -11.01 -6.00
CA VAL A 44 -9.99 -10.98 -5.79
C VAL A 44 -9.64 -9.69 -5.05
N LEU A 45 -9.78 -9.72 -3.74
CA LEU A 45 -9.48 -8.59 -2.86
C LEU A 45 -7.97 -8.38 -2.75
N PRO A 46 -7.48 -7.12 -2.77
CA PRO A 46 -6.10 -6.83 -2.45
C PRO A 46 -5.83 -7.14 -0.97
N GLN A 47 -4.61 -7.58 -0.64
CA GLN A 47 -4.18 -7.71 0.75
C GLN A 47 -3.19 -6.62 1.14
N PHE A 48 -3.12 -6.37 2.45
CA PHE A 48 -2.19 -5.43 3.05
C PHE A 48 -1.57 -6.04 4.31
N ARG A 49 -0.25 -5.89 4.47
CA ARG A 49 0.46 -6.27 5.70
C ARG A 49 1.66 -5.36 5.92
N SER A 50 1.75 -4.76 7.11
CA SER A 50 2.94 -4.04 7.58
C SER A 50 3.62 -4.79 8.72
N VAL A 51 4.95 -4.71 8.78
CA VAL A 51 5.79 -5.26 9.85
C VAL A 51 6.94 -4.30 10.14
N ARG A 52 7.11 -3.96 11.42
CA ARG A 52 8.27 -3.23 11.94
C ARG A 52 9.37 -4.22 12.29
N LEU A 53 10.52 -4.13 11.63
CA LEU A 53 11.64 -5.06 11.76
C LEU A 53 12.86 -4.36 12.38
N PRO A 54 13.41 -4.83 13.51
CA PRO A 54 14.73 -4.38 13.96
C PRO A 54 15.80 -4.84 12.95
N ILE A 55 16.72 -3.96 12.60
CA ILE A 55 17.82 -4.24 11.68
C ILE A 55 19.17 -3.96 12.33
N SER A 56 20.08 -4.92 12.22
CA SER A 56 21.45 -4.82 12.75
C SER A 56 22.41 -5.67 11.93
N GLY A 57 23.59 -5.15 11.62
CA GLY A 57 24.64 -5.87 10.89
C GLY A 57 25.61 -4.92 10.19
N THR A 58 26.63 -5.45 9.51
CA THR A 58 27.58 -4.64 8.75
C THR A 58 27.24 -4.60 7.27
N PHE A 59 27.43 -3.46 6.62
CA PHE A 59 27.40 -3.34 5.16
C PHE A 59 28.60 -2.53 4.66
N THR A 60 28.98 -2.72 3.40
CA THR A 60 30.03 -1.91 2.76
C THR A 60 29.45 -0.57 2.35
N GLY A 61 29.85 0.50 3.04
CA GLY A 61 29.59 1.88 2.63
C GLY A 61 30.56 2.36 1.54
N PRO A 62 30.45 3.62 1.08
CA PRO A 62 31.29 4.15 0.00
C PRO A 62 32.78 4.24 0.32
N SER A 63 33.15 4.35 1.61
CA SER A 63 34.53 4.58 2.08
C SER A 63 35.03 3.54 3.08
N GLU A 64 34.14 2.85 3.78
CA GLU A 64 34.46 1.88 4.83
C GLU A 64 33.28 0.92 5.09
N GLN A 65 33.49 -0.12 5.90
CA GLN A 65 32.37 -0.89 6.45
C GLN A 65 31.64 -0.07 7.52
N ILE A 66 30.32 -0.12 7.50
CA ILE A 66 29.45 0.59 8.46
C ILE A 66 28.65 -0.46 9.23
N ALA A 67 28.78 -0.45 10.56
CA ALA A 67 27.96 -1.26 11.46
C ALA A 67 26.62 -0.56 11.69
N LEU A 68 25.57 -1.04 11.01
CA LEU A 68 24.22 -0.50 11.02
C LEU A 68 23.43 -0.97 12.25
N THR A 69 22.62 -0.08 12.81
CA THR A 69 21.56 -0.39 13.78
C THR A 69 20.35 0.53 13.56
N GLY A 70 19.14 0.00 13.72
CA GLY A 70 17.92 0.77 13.57
C GLY A 70 16.68 -0.08 13.35
N THR A 71 15.67 0.52 12.73
CA THR A 71 14.41 -0.12 12.40
C THR A 71 14.07 0.05 10.92
N LEU A 72 13.55 -1.01 10.30
CA LEU A 72 12.91 -0.96 8.99
C LEU A 72 11.41 -1.24 9.12
N ASP A 73 10.58 -0.28 8.78
CA ASP A 73 9.14 -0.50 8.58
C ASP A 73 8.91 -0.96 7.13
N VAL A 74 8.37 -2.16 6.96
CA VAL A 74 8.04 -2.75 5.64
C VAL A 74 6.53 -2.90 5.52
N SER A 75 5.96 -2.34 4.46
CA SER A 75 4.54 -2.46 4.11
C SER A 75 4.38 -3.12 2.74
N VAL A 76 3.56 -4.16 2.68
CA VAL A 76 3.29 -4.93 1.46
C VAL A 76 1.82 -4.79 1.10
N ILE A 77 1.53 -4.45 -0.16
CA ILE A 77 0.18 -4.47 -0.74
C ILE A 77 0.19 -5.44 -1.92
N THR A 78 -0.69 -6.44 -1.94
CA THR A 78 -0.84 -7.34 -3.09
C THR A 78 -2.11 -7.03 -3.84
N LEU A 79 -2.03 -6.98 -5.18
CA LEU A 79 -3.15 -6.97 -6.11
C LEU A 79 -3.11 -8.31 -6.86
N PRO A 80 -3.83 -9.35 -6.38
CA PRO A 80 -3.91 -10.62 -7.09
C PRO A 80 -4.80 -10.49 -8.33
N ASN A 81 -4.67 -11.43 -9.27
CA ASN A 81 -5.54 -11.55 -10.44
C ASN A 81 -6.41 -12.83 -10.38
N ALA A 82 -7.47 -12.89 -11.18
CA ALA A 82 -8.48 -13.97 -11.15
C ALA A 82 -7.96 -15.35 -11.63
N ALA A 83 -6.78 -15.43 -12.25
CA ALA A 83 -6.12 -16.68 -12.64
C ALA A 83 -4.99 -17.09 -11.67
N GLY A 84 -4.73 -16.31 -10.61
CA GLY A 84 -3.62 -16.51 -9.68
C GLY A 84 -2.34 -15.75 -10.09
N GLY A 85 -1.53 -15.41 -9.10
CA GLY A 85 -0.46 -14.43 -9.23
C GLY A 85 -1.01 -12.99 -9.21
N GLY A 86 -0.16 -12.02 -9.56
CA GLY A 86 -0.53 -10.60 -9.56
C GLY A 86 0.69 -9.69 -9.39
N THR A 87 0.47 -8.49 -8.83
CA THR A 87 1.54 -7.53 -8.49
C THR A 87 1.56 -7.29 -6.99
N ALA A 88 2.76 -7.24 -6.41
CA ALA A 88 2.99 -6.90 -5.01
C ALA A 88 3.84 -5.63 -4.92
N GLN A 89 3.25 -4.59 -4.34
CA GLN A 89 3.93 -3.36 -3.99
C GLN A 89 4.62 -3.54 -2.63
N ILE A 90 5.92 -3.29 -2.57
CA ILE A 90 6.74 -3.41 -1.36
C ILE A 90 7.32 -2.03 -1.06
N ILE A 91 6.82 -1.41 0.02
CA ILE A 91 7.28 -0.12 0.53
C ILE A 91 8.15 -0.39 1.76
N SER A 92 9.33 0.22 1.80
CA SER A 92 10.34 0.04 2.85
C SER A 92 10.84 1.40 3.32
N SER A 93 10.71 1.71 4.61
CA SER A 93 11.15 2.98 5.21
C SER A 93 12.00 2.77 6.44
N LEU A 94 13.10 3.50 6.55
CA LEU A 94 13.95 3.49 7.75
C LEU A 94 13.37 4.38 8.85
N ASP A 95 13.48 3.92 10.09
CA ASP A 95 13.19 4.66 11.31
C ASP A 95 14.33 4.49 12.33
N ASP A 96 14.68 5.57 13.03
CA ASP A 96 15.84 5.67 13.96
C ASP A 96 17.12 4.95 13.51
N THR A 97 17.42 4.95 12.21
CA THR A 97 18.51 4.15 11.63
C THR A 97 19.81 4.93 11.46
N SER A 98 20.88 4.39 12.02
CA SER A 98 22.23 4.94 11.96
C SER A 98 23.26 3.83 11.85
N GLY A 99 24.54 4.18 11.67
CA GLY A 99 25.62 3.21 11.75
C GLY A 99 26.97 3.84 12.06
N THR A 100 27.89 3.01 12.54
CA THR A 100 29.24 3.45 12.92
C THR A 100 30.27 2.94 11.91
N GLY A 101 31.11 3.85 11.39
CA GLY A 101 32.24 3.50 10.54
C GLY A 101 33.28 2.65 11.27
N ALA A 102 33.64 1.49 10.73
CA ALA A 102 34.56 0.53 11.34
C ALA A 102 36.02 1.00 11.36
N THR A 103 36.38 2.03 10.58
CA THR A 103 37.72 2.62 10.49
C THR A 103 37.74 4.06 11.00
N SER A 104 36.72 4.86 10.71
CA SER A 104 36.65 6.26 11.19
C SER A 104 36.08 6.41 12.61
N GLY A 105 35.28 5.45 13.08
CA GLY A 105 34.43 5.62 14.26
C GLY A 105 33.28 6.62 14.07
N GLY A 106 33.11 7.18 12.87
CA GLY A 106 32.12 8.20 12.56
C GLY A 106 30.69 7.65 12.58
N ARG A 107 29.76 8.44 13.12
CA ARG A 107 28.31 8.16 13.04
C ARG A 107 27.75 8.61 11.70
N TYR A 108 27.28 7.65 10.92
CA TYR A 108 26.46 7.86 9.74
C TYR A 108 24.97 7.78 10.13
N ASP A 109 24.13 8.61 9.52
CA ASP A 109 22.68 8.49 9.62
C ASP A 109 22.12 8.04 8.27
N LEU A 110 21.13 7.13 8.28
CA LEU A 110 20.53 6.58 7.07
C LEU A 110 19.04 6.90 7.02
N VAL A 111 18.60 7.53 5.93
CA VAL A 111 17.24 8.09 5.83
C VAL A 111 16.57 7.76 4.50
N GLY A 112 15.23 7.77 4.54
CA GLY A 112 14.38 7.72 3.35
C GLY A 112 13.47 6.50 3.30
N ALA A 113 12.73 6.42 2.20
CA ALA A 113 11.84 5.32 1.88
C ALA A 113 11.99 4.92 0.42
N HIS A 114 11.77 3.64 0.14
CA HIS A 114 11.81 3.03 -1.17
C HIS A 114 10.48 2.31 -1.45
N ARG A 115 10.06 2.29 -2.71
CA ARG A 115 8.93 1.50 -3.19
C ARG A 115 9.37 0.74 -4.43
N ASP A 116 9.03 -0.53 -4.46
CA ASP A 116 9.17 -1.41 -5.62
C ASP A 116 7.83 -2.12 -5.91
N ASP A 117 7.58 -2.52 -7.15
CA ASP A 117 6.31 -3.11 -7.61
C ASP A 117 6.60 -4.39 -8.43
N LEU A 118 6.61 -5.55 -7.76
CA LEU A 118 7.09 -6.82 -8.34
C LEU A 118 5.93 -7.74 -8.75
N PRO A 119 6.03 -8.48 -9.87
CA PRO A 119 5.09 -9.55 -10.19
C PRO A 119 5.29 -10.75 -9.26
N PHE A 120 4.19 -11.36 -8.81
CA PHE A 120 4.19 -12.69 -8.18
C PHE A 120 3.40 -13.69 -9.03
N SER A 121 3.82 -14.95 -9.00
CA SER A 121 3.31 -15.99 -9.90
C SER A 121 2.10 -16.72 -9.33
N ALA A 122 1.39 -17.47 -10.19
CA ALA A 122 0.33 -18.39 -9.79
C ALA A 122 0.86 -19.66 -9.06
N ALA A 123 2.18 -19.82 -8.88
CA ALA A 123 2.73 -20.90 -8.06
C ALA A 123 2.31 -20.75 -6.59
N ALA A 124 2.18 -21.87 -5.88
CA ALA A 124 1.62 -21.93 -4.52
C ALA A 124 2.21 -20.90 -3.56
N THR A 125 3.54 -20.67 -3.62
CA THR A 125 4.25 -19.59 -2.96
C THR A 125 5.30 -19.00 -3.90
N THR A 126 5.36 -17.68 -4.03
CA THR A 126 6.45 -16.92 -4.66
C THR A 126 7.25 -16.21 -3.57
N THR A 127 8.58 -16.16 -3.69
CA THR A 127 9.44 -15.33 -2.82
C THR A 127 9.94 -14.12 -3.60
N LEU A 128 9.52 -12.94 -3.19
CA LEU A 128 9.95 -11.66 -3.73
C LEU A 128 11.15 -11.14 -2.95
N LYS A 129 12.10 -10.49 -3.63
CA LYS A 129 13.29 -9.89 -3.02
C LYS A 129 13.48 -8.46 -3.54
N VAL A 130 13.66 -7.52 -2.62
CA VAL A 130 13.85 -6.09 -2.91
C VAL A 130 15.14 -5.63 -2.24
N ARG A 131 15.84 -4.67 -2.84
CA ARG A 131 17.02 -4.01 -2.27
C ARG A 131 16.74 -2.51 -2.12
N PRO A 132 16.05 -2.07 -1.06
CA PRO A 132 15.68 -0.68 -0.85
C PRO A 132 16.88 0.27 -0.95
N ALA A 133 16.74 1.32 -1.76
CA ALA A 133 17.71 2.41 -1.85
C ALA A 133 17.39 3.49 -0.79
N PHE A 134 18.36 3.77 0.08
CA PHE A 134 18.29 4.80 1.13
C PHE A 134 19.43 5.80 0.97
N LEU A 135 19.30 7.01 1.53
CA LEU A 135 20.36 8.01 1.51
C LEU A 135 21.28 7.83 2.72
N LEU A 136 22.59 7.78 2.47
CA LEU A 136 23.62 7.74 3.51
C LEU A 136 24.19 9.15 3.76
N ILE A 137 23.93 9.68 4.95
CA ILE A 137 24.46 10.97 5.41
C ILE A 137 25.80 10.74 6.13
N SER A 138 26.85 11.41 5.67
CA SER A 138 28.21 11.31 6.24
C SER A 138 28.53 12.50 7.14
N PRO A 139 29.12 12.28 8.35
CA PRO A 139 29.55 13.36 9.23
C PRO A 139 30.89 13.98 8.81
N VAL A 140 31.63 13.33 7.90
CA VAL A 140 33.05 13.61 7.61
C VAL A 140 33.23 14.75 6.58
N VAL A 141 32.16 15.44 6.20
CA VAL A 141 32.18 16.52 5.19
C VAL A 141 31.74 17.86 5.80
N PRO A 142 32.68 18.74 6.19
CA PRO A 142 32.40 20.15 6.42
C PRO A 142 32.34 20.93 5.08
N PRO A 143 31.59 22.04 4.98
CA PRO A 143 30.70 22.61 5.99
C PRO A 143 29.26 22.07 5.87
N ASN A 144 28.75 21.45 6.94
CA ASN A 144 27.50 20.68 7.01
C ASN A 144 27.46 19.45 6.07
N PRO A 145 26.64 18.42 6.39
CA PRO A 145 26.34 17.36 5.45
C PRO A 145 25.61 17.93 4.23
N VAL A 146 26.37 18.23 3.19
CA VAL A 146 25.84 18.29 1.82
C VAL A 146 25.22 16.92 1.54
N VAL A 147 24.04 16.90 0.91
CA VAL A 147 23.40 15.66 0.47
C VAL A 147 23.47 15.57 -1.06
N PRO A 148 24.60 15.14 -1.65
CA PRO A 148 24.60 14.55 -2.98
C PRO A 148 23.69 13.31 -2.98
N PRO A 149 23.20 12.87 -4.14
CA PRO A 149 22.56 11.56 -4.26
C PRO A 149 23.60 10.46 -4.01
N ASN A 150 23.67 9.99 -2.76
CA ASN A 150 24.47 8.87 -2.31
C ASN A 150 23.55 7.70 -1.90
N PRO A 151 22.85 7.06 -2.86
CA PRO A 151 21.95 5.94 -2.58
C PRO A 151 22.75 4.69 -2.22
N VAL A 152 22.43 4.09 -1.08
CA VAL A 152 22.98 2.82 -0.60
C VAL A 152 21.87 1.77 -0.50
N GLN A 153 22.22 0.49 -0.68
CA GLN A 153 21.31 -0.66 -0.51
C GLN A 153 21.80 -1.57 0.62
N PRO A 154 21.75 -1.12 1.89
CA PRO A 154 22.33 -1.85 3.03
C PRO A 154 21.51 -3.09 3.46
N VAL A 155 20.28 -3.23 2.95
CA VAL A 155 19.32 -4.26 3.35
C VAL A 155 18.74 -4.97 2.13
N THR A 156 18.62 -6.29 2.20
CA THR A 156 17.71 -7.05 1.33
C THR A 156 16.43 -7.39 2.11
N VAL A 157 15.27 -7.01 1.55
CA VAL A 157 13.95 -7.38 2.07
C VAL A 157 13.46 -8.62 1.29
N SER A 158 12.95 -9.62 1.99
CA SER A 158 12.35 -10.81 1.41
C SER A 158 10.89 -10.96 1.87
N VAL A 159 9.98 -11.21 0.92
CA VAL A 159 8.54 -11.38 1.18
C VAL A 159 8.06 -12.66 0.53
N THR A 160 7.37 -13.54 1.27
CA THR A 160 6.66 -14.67 0.66
C THR A 160 5.21 -14.32 0.39
N VAL A 161 4.72 -14.65 -0.80
CA VAL A 161 3.36 -14.35 -1.26
C VAL A 161 2.74 -15.61 -1.87
N GLY A 162 1.56 -16.01 -1.41
CA GLY A 162 0.81 -17.13 -1.97
C GLY A 162 0.19 -16.83 -3.32
N SER A 163 -0.20 -17.84 -4.09
CA SER A 163 -0.81 -17.67 -5.43
C SER A 163 -2.05 -16.77 -5.46
N THR A 164 -2.79 -16.68 -4.36
CA THR A 164 -3.96 -15.80 -4.17
C THR A 164 -3.62 -14.42 -3.61
N GLY A 165 -2.33 -14.04 -3.56
CA GLY A 165 -1.83 -12.79 -2.99
C GLY A 165 -1.74 -12.78 -1.46
N VAL A 166 -1.90 -13.93 -0.79
CA VAL A 166 -1.76 -14.06 0.67
C VAL A 166 -0.34 -13.68 1.10
N ILE A 167 -0.21 -12.63 1.91
CA ILE A 167 1.11 -12.14 2.36
C ILE A 167 1.59 -12.99 3.54
N GLY A 168 2.63 -13.78 3.30
CA GLY A 168 3.28 -14.65 4.27
C GLY A 168 4.35 -13.91 5.09
N ALA A 169 5.55 -14.51 5.15
CA ALA A 169 6.68 -13.95 5.90
C ALA A 169 7.20 -12.67 5.23
N ILE A 170 7.61 -11.72 6.06
CA ILE A 170 8.32 -10.49 5.68
C ILE A 170 9.57 -10.45 6.55
N THR A 171 10.75 -10.45 5.94
CA THR A 171 12.04 -10.45 6.64
C THR A 171 13.00 -9.46 5.98
N ALA A 172 13.99 -9.01 6.76
CA ALA A 172 15.03 -8.09 6.30
C ALA A 172 16.39 -8.59 6.79
N THR A 173 17.41 -8.50 5.96
CA THR A 173 18.80 -8.84 6.31
C THR A 173 19.74 -7.71 5.91
N VAL A 174 20.48 -7.18 6.88
CA VAL A 174 21.59 -6.25 6.63
C VAL A 174 22.78 -7.02 6.06
N GLY A 175 23.45 -6.47 5.05
CA GLY A 175 24.66 -7.07 4.49
C GLY A 175 25.02 -6.54 3.12
N THR A 176 26.24 -6.86 2.67
CA THR A 176 26.51 -6.89 1.22
C THR A 176 25.58 -7.90 0.54
N PRO A 177 25.08 -7.61 -0.67
CA PRO A 177 24.26 -8.56 -1.39
C PRO A 177 25.05 -9.84 -1.71
N ALA A 178 24.38 -10.99 -1.56
CA ALA A 178 24.81 -12.19 -2.27
C ALA A 178 24.80 -11.92 -3.78
N PRO A 179 25.78 -12.46 -4.54
CA PRO A 179 25.89 -12.28 -5.99
C PRO A 179 24.66 -12.84 -6.73
#